data_AF-A0A2E4XZX7-F1
#
_entry.id   AF-A0A2E4XZX7-F1
#
_cell.length_a   1.000
_cell.length_b   1.000
_cell.length_c   1.000
_cell.angle_alpha   90.00
_cell.angle_beta   90.00
_cell.angle_gamma   90.00
#
_symmetry.space_group_name_H-M   'P 1'
#
loop_
_entity.id
_entity.type
_entity.pdbx_description
1 polymer ?
#
loop_
_entity_poly.entity_id
_entity_poly.type
_entity_poly.pdbx_seq_one_letter_code
_entity_poly.pdbx_strand_id
1 'polypeptide(L)'
;MVRLKLSNRIAIVRHTANSLVFLGLVGTVIGFIVALSGVDPQTISSAKAVGPMVANLIQGMSIALYTTLVGAVLYLWLIVNHRMLASGTVNLINTIIDLGEARVRT
;
A
#
# COMPACT_ATOMS: atom_id res chain seq x y z
N MET A 1 -23.83 -8.88 18.23
CA MET A 1 -23.97 -7.69 17.34
C MET A 1 -22.78 -6.72 17.40
N VAL A 2 -22.22 -6.43 18.59
CA VAL A 2 -21.08 -5.48 18.76
C VAL A 2 -19.81 -5.91 18.03
N ARG A 3 -19.42 -7.20 18.09
CA ARG A 3 -18.26 -7.73 17.35
C ARG A 3 -18.38 -7.50 15.82
N LEU A 4 -19.59 -7.59 15.27
CA LEU A 4 -19.85 -7.39 13.84
C LEU A 4 -19.64 -5.93 13.42
N LYS A 5 -20.09 -4.96 14.24
CA LYS A 5 -19.90 -3.52 13.98
C LYS A 5 -18.41 -3.11 14.04
N LEU A 6 -17.65 -3.68 14.99
CA LEU A 6 -16.22 -3.40 15.15
C LEU A 6 -15.39 -4.04 14.03
N SER A 7 -15.66 -5.29 13.65
CA SER A 7 -15.03 -5.92 12.49
C SER A 7 -15.25 -5.11 11.22
N ASN A 8 -16.44 -4.54 11.01
CA ASN A 8 -16.72 -3.74 9.82
C ASN A 8 -15.92 -2.42 9.79
N ARG A 9 -15.75 -1.75 10.94
CA ARG A 9 -14.94 -0.51 11.00
C ARG A 9 -13.45 -0.78 10.79
N ILE A 10 -12.96 -1.89 11.32
CA ILE A 10 -11.56 -2.28 11.19
C ILE A 10 -11.26 -2.78 9.75
N ALA A 11 -12.25 -3.39 9.09
CA ALA A 11 -12.13 -3.85 7.70
C ALA A 11 -11.84 -2.73 6.69
N ILE A 12 -12.28 -1.49 6.93
CA ILE A 12 -11.95 -0.33 6.09
C ILE A 12 -10.44 -0.12 6.01
N VAL A 13 -9.72 -0.20 7.14
CA VAL A 13 -8.26 0.02 7.17
C VAL A 13 -7.54 -1.04 6.34
N ARG A 14 -7.99 -2.31 6.40
CA ARG A 14 -7.44 -3.39 5.58
C ARG A 14 -7.72 -3.17 4.09
N HIS A 15 -8.94 -2.72 3.75
CA HIS A 15 -9.29 -2.45 2.36
C HIS A 15 -8.44 -1.31 1.79
N THR A 16 -8.30 -0.21 2.53
CA THR A 16 -7.41 0.91 2.15
C THR A 16 -5.98 0.41 1.96
N ALA A 17 -5.45 -0.37 2.90
CA ALA A 17 -4.10 -0.93 2.79
C ALA A 17 -3.92 -1.70 1.46
N ASN A 18 -4.83 -2.61 1.15
CA ASN A 18 -4.75 -3.40 -0.09
C ASN A 18 -4.76 -2.51 -1.35
N SER A 19 -5.56 -1.43 -1.35
CA SER A 19 -5.59 -0.46 -2.45
C SER A 19 -4.25 0.27 -2.66
N LEU A 20 -3.42 0.44 -1.62
CA LEU A 20 -2.10 1.06 -1.77
C LEU A 20 -1.12 0.21 -2.57
N VAL A 21 -1.25 -1.13 -2.53
CA VAL A 21 -0.44 -2.01 -3.38
C VAL A 21 -0.82 -1.83 -4.85
N PHE A 22 -2.12 -1.71 -5.15
CA PHE A 22 -2.59 -1.38 -6.49
C PHE A 22 -2.11 -0.01 -6.96
N LEU A 23 -2.06 0.98 -6.06
CA LEU A 23 -1.48 2.29 -6.35
C LEU A 23 0.00 2.19 -6.75
N GLY A 24 0.78 1.35 -6.05
CA GLY A 24 2.17 1.06 -6.41
C GLY A 24 2.31 0.44 -7.80
N LEU A 25 1.40 -0.48 -8.16
CA LEU A 25 1.36 -1.08 -9.50
C LEU A 25 0.99 -0.05 -10.58
N VAL A 26 0.05 0.87 -10.32
CA VAL A 26 -0.23 1.97 -11.25
C VAL A 26 1.03 2.83 -11.46
N GLY A 27 1.80 3.06 -10.40
CA GLY A 27 3.08 3.75 -10.47
C GLY A 27 4.12 3.07 -11.36
N THR A 28 4.16 1.73 -11.43
CA THR A 28 5.06 1.02 -12.36
C THR A 28 4.65 1.23 -13.81
N VAL A 29 3.35 1.22 -14.11
CA VAL A 29 2.82 1.50 -15.45
C VAL A 29 3.21 2.92 -15.88
N ILE A 30 3.02 3.91 -15.01
CA ILE A 30 3.42 5.30 -15.27
C ILE A 30 4.93 5.40 -15.49
N GLY A 31 5.73 4.75 -14.65
CA GLY A 31 7.18 4.74 -14.80
C GLY A 31 7.64 4.14 -16.14
N PHE A 32 7.00 3.06 -16.60
CA PHE A 32 7.29 2.50 -17.93
C PHE A 32 6.86 3.42 -19.08
N ILE A 33 5.73 4.11 -18.97
CA ILE A 33 5.31 5.10 -19.96
C ILE A 33 6.36 6.21 -20.10
N VAL A 34 6.87 6.72 -18.98
CA VAL A 34 7.94 7.75 -18.99
C VAL A 34 9.27 7.19 -19.49
N ALA A 35 9.62 5.96 -19.13
CA ALA A 35 10.85 5.33 -19.60
C ALA A 35 10.87 5.21 -21.14
N LEU A 36 9.74 4.84 -21.72
CA LEU A 36 9.61 4.60 -23.16
C LEU A 36 9.33 5.87 -23.97
N SER A 37 8.83 6.96 -23.36
CA SER A 37 8.53 8.20 -24.10
C SER A 37 9.76 8.87 -24.71
N GLY A 38 10.95 8.55 -24.19
CA GLY A 38 12.22 9.08 -24.69
C GLY A 38 12.91 8.23 -25.75
N VAL A 39 12.30 7.13 -26.18
CA VAL A 39 12.89 6.18 -27.12
C VAL A 39 12.42 6.48 -28.53
N ASP A 40 13.32 6.99 -29.37
CA ASP A 40 13.09 7.13 -30.81
C ASP A 40 13.87 6.04 -31.57
N PRO A 41 13.19 5.06 -32.19
CA PRO A 41 13.81 3.97 -32.95
C PRO A 41 14.75 4.41 -34.07
N GLN A 42 14.55 5.60 -34.64
CA GLN A 42 15.33 6.08 -35.79
C GLN A 42 16.69 6.65 -35.39
N THR A 43 16.84 7.08 -34.13
CA THR A 43 18.08 7.72 -33.65
C THR A 43 18.95 6.78 -32.82
N ILE A 44 18.51 5.54 -32.53
CA ILE A 44 19.23 4.54 -31.71
C ILE A 44 20.64 4.24 -32.23
N SER A 45 20.86 4.27 -33.54
CA SER A 45 22.16 4.02 -34.17
C SER A 45 23.18 5.17 -33.97
N SER A 46 22.72 6.32 -33.48
CA SER A 46 23.56 7.49 -33.23
C SER A 46 24.12 7.45 -31.82
N ALA A 47 25.44 7.30 -31.64
CA ALA A 47 26.07 7.30 -30.31
C ALA A 47 25.71 8.55 -29.46
N LYS A 48 25.37 9.68 -30.10
CA LYS A 48 24.91 10.91 -29.43
C LYS A 48 23.50 10.83 -28.83
N ALA A 49 22.64 9.94 -29.34
CA ALA A 49 21.25 9.79 -28.89
C ALA A 49 21.09 8.78 -27.74
N VAL A 50 22.10 7.91 -27.52
CA VAL A 50 22.07 6.88 -26.48
C VAL A 50 22.05 7.48 -25.07
N GLY A 51 22.82 8.55 -24.82
CA GLY A 51 22.88 9.18 -23.49
C GLY A 51 21.51 9.69 -23.01
N PRO A 52 20.81 10.55 -23.78
CA PRO A 52 19.46 11.01 -23.44
C PRO A 52 18.44 9.87 -23.32
N MET A 53 18.51 8.85 -24.17
CA MET A 53 17.63 7.68 -24.11
C MET A 53 17.81 6.91 -22.78
N VAL A 54 19.05 6.66 -22.38
CA VAL A 54 19.36 5.99 -21.11
C VAL A 54 18.91 6.84 -19.92
N ALA A 55 19.07 8.16 -19.98
CA ALA A 55 18.60 9.06 -18.92
C ALA A 55 17.07 8.95 -18.72
N ASN A 56 16.29 8.95 -19.81
CA ASN A 56 14.84 8.78 -19.75
C ASN A 56 14.43 7.41 -19.21
N LEU A 57 15.11 6.34 -19.62
CA LEU A 57 14.89 4.99 -19.10
C LEU A 57 15.14 4.92 -17.59
N ILE A 58 16.25 5.49 -17.11
CA ILE A 58 16.57 5.55 -15.68
C ILE A 58 15.53 6.37 -14.92
N GLN A 59 15.08 7.49 -15.48
CA GLN A 59 14.04 8.33 -14.88
C GLN A 59 12.73 7.56 -14.72
N GLY A 60 12.23 6.94 -15.79
CA GLY A 60 11.00 6.14 -15.72
C GLY A 60 11.11 4.94 -14.78
N MET A 61 12.26 4.26 -14.77
CA MET A 61 12.53 3.17 -13.83
C MET A 61 12.53 3.66 -12.37
N SER A 62 13.13 4.83 -12.09
CA SER A 62 13.13 5.40 -10.75
C SER A 62 11.71 5.68 -10.25
N ILE A 63 10.85 6.23 -11.11
CA ILE A 63 9.43 6.50 -10.80
C ILE A 63 8.70 5.19 -10.46
N ALA A 64 8.89 4.15 -11.26
CA ALA A 64 8.29 2.83 -11.02
C ALA A 64 8.73 2.23 -9.67
N LEU A 65 10.03 2.31 -9.35
CA LEU A 65 10.57 1.75 -8.11
C LEU A 65 10.11 2.55 -6.88
N TYR A 66 10.15 3.89 -6.93
CA TYR A 66 9.73 4.71 -5.79
C TYR A 66 8.25 4.54 -5.47
N THR A 67 7.38 4.54 -6.48
CA THR A 67 5.94 4.37 -6.29
C THR A 67 5.59 2.97 -5.77
N THR A 68 6.28 1.92 -6.25
CA THR A 68 6.16 0.56 -5.70
C THR A 68 6.58 0.50 -4.24
N LEU A 69 7.73 1.10 -3.91
CA LEU A 69 8.26 1.14 -2.56
C LEU A 69 7.30 1.85 -1.61
N VAL A 70 6.81 3.03 -1.98
CA VAL A 70 5.87 3.82 -1.17
C VAL A 70 4.57 3.05 -0.95
N GLY A 71 4.02 2.42 -2.00
CA GLY A 71 2.82 1.58 -1.87
C GLY A 71 3.01 0.41 -0.90
N ALA A 72 4.15 -0.29 -0.99
CA ALA A 72 4.47 -1.43 -0.13
C ALA A 72 4.72 -1.00 1.34
N VAL A 73 5.48 0.08 1.55
CA VAL A 73 5.79 0.59 2.89
C VAL A 73 4.53 1.05 3.61
N LEU A 74 3.68 1.82 2.93
CA LEU A 74 2.42 2.29 3.50
C LEU A 74 1.43 1.14 3.72
N TYR A 75 1.40 0.13 2.84
CA TYR A 75 0.63 -1.10 3.05
C TYR A 75 1.03 -1.79 4.35
N LEU A 76 2.33 -2.05 4.53
CA LEU A 76 2.88 -2.69 5.73
C LEU A 76 2.53 -1.88 6.98
N TRP A 77 2.72 -0.56 6.92
CA TRP A 77 2.38 0.35 8.01
C TRP A 77 0.90 0.24 8.41
N LEU A 78 -0.02 0.33 7.45
CA LEU A 78 -1.46 0.21 7.72
C LEU A 78 -1.84 -1.16 8.28
N ILE A 79 -1.21 -2.24 7.81
CA ILE A 79 -1.51 -3.59 8.29
C ILE A 79 -1.08 -3.77 9.75
N VAL A 80 0.05 -3.19 10.15
CA VAL A 80 0.52 -3.20 11.54
C VAL A 80 -0.47 -2.43 12.43
N ASN A 81 -0.86 -1.23 12.01
CA ASN A 81 -1.86 -0.43 12.73
C ASN A 81 -3.20 -1.15 12.84
N HIS A 82 -3.67 -1.77 11.75
CA HIS A 82 -4.89 -2.58 11.75
C HIS A 82 -4.80 -3.75 12.75
N ARG A 83 -3.69 -4.47 12.78
CA ARG A 83 -3.50 -5.59 13.73
C ARG A 83 -3.53 -5.12 15.18
N MET A 84 -2.90 -3.98 15.47
CA MET A 84 -2.90 -3.39 16.81
C MET A 84 -4.32 -2.98 17.23
N LEU A 85 -5.08 -2.32 16.35
CA LEU A 85 -6.48 -1.96 16.59
C LEU A 85 -7.38 -3.20 16.78
N ALA A 86 -7.20 -4.24 15.95
CA ALA A 86 -7.96 -5.48 16.06
C ALA A 86 -7.70 -6.20 17.38
N SER A 87 -6.43 -6.32 17.79
CA SER A 87 -6.06 -6.93 19.06
C SER A 87 -6.60 -6.12 20.26
N GLY A 88 -6.43 -4.80 20.25
CA GLY A 88 -6.94 -3.93 21.31
C GLY A 88 -8.46 -4.00 21.44
N THR A 89 -9.18 -4.06 20.32
CA THR A 89 -10.64 -4.20 20.28
C THR A 89 -11.09 -5.53 20.90
N VAL A 90 -10.40 -6.63 20.57
CA VAL A 90 -10.71 -7.95 21.16
C VAL A 90 -10.49 -7.94 22.67
N ASN A 91 -9.39 -7.35 23.13
CA ASN A 91 -9.09 -7.27 24.56
C ASN A 91 -10.16 -6.47 25.31
N LEU A 92 -10.57 -5.33 24.75
CA LEU A 92 -11.59 -4.45 25.32
C LEU A 92 -12.96 -5.14 25.40
N ILE A 93 -13.33 -5.92 24.39
CA ILE A 93 -14.57 -6.72 24.43
C ILE A 93 -14.48 -7.79 25.53
N ASN A 94 -13.35 -8.47 25.68
CA ASN A 94 -13.19 -9.51 26.72
C ASN A 94 -13.31 -8.90 28.12
N THR A 95 -12.66 -7.77 28.38
CA THR A 95 -12.80 -7.06 29.67
C THR A 95 -14.24 -6.66 29.97
N ILE A 96 -14.99 -6.19 28.98
CA ILE A 96 -16.41 -5.85 29.15
C ILE A 96 -17.24 -7.10 29.49
N ILE A 97 -16.96 -8.24 28.86
CA ILE A 97 -17.64 -9.51 29.14
C ILE A 97 -17.32 -9.96 30.57
N ASP A 98 -16.06 -9.96 30.97
CA ASP A 98 -15.62 -10.37 32.31
C ASP A 98 -16.29 -9.53 33.40
N LEU A 99 -16.37 -8.20 33.20
CA LEU A 99 -17.08 -7.29 34.11
C LEU A 99 -18.59 -7.55 34.14
N GLY A 100 -19.18 -7.91 33.00
CA GLY A 100 -20.59 -8.28 32.90
C GLY A 100 -20.89 -9.57 33.67
N GLU A 101 -20.05 -10.59 33.52
CA GLU A 101 -20.20 -11.87 34.23
C GLU A 101 -20.01 -11.73 35.74
N ALA A 102 -19.05 -10.91 36.18
CA ALA A 102 -18.84 -10.62 37.59
C ALA A 102 -20.07 -9.97 38.24
N ARG A 103 -20.79 -9.11 37.52
CA ARG A 103 -21.99 -8.39 38.00
C ARG A 103 -23.25 -9.26 38.06
N VAL A 104 -23.31 -10.35 37.28
CA VAL A 104 -24.43 -11.30 37.30
C VAL A 104 -24.26 -12.33 38.44
N ARG A 105 -23.03 -12.55 38.92
CA ARG A 105 -22.72 -13.47 40.02
C ARG A 105 -22.92 -12.88 41.42
N THR A 106 -23.09 -11.56 41.53
CA THR A 106 -23.41 -10.82 42.77
C THR A 106 -24.88 -10.48 42.85
#